data_AF-A0A972IXP8-F1
#
_entry.id   AF-A0A972IXP8-F1
#
_cell.length_a   1.000
_cell.length_b   1.000
_cell.length_c   1.000
_cell.angle_alpha   90.00
_cell.angle_beta   90.00
_cell.angle_gamma   90.00
#
_symmetry.space_group_name_H-M   'P 1'
#
loop_
_entity.id
_entity.type
_entity.pdbx_description
1 polymer ?
#
loop_
_entity_poly.entity_id
_entity_poly.type
_entity_poly.pdbx_seq_one_letter_code
_entity_poly.pdbx_strand_id
1 'polypeptide(L)'
;MTEVLTRRLKRWQSAQELERKAGQKIDESFALLPDLIIMDGGKGQLSRAVSVLKEFDLFGRVAVVGLAKRVEEVFLPEKSDSILLPRHSEGLYLIQRIRDEAHRFAITAHRARRSREGMASQLEKIPGIGAVKRKALLKHFGNIEAIAKAEKAELLLVDGINESLADTIRDYFG
;
A
#
# COMPACT_ATOMS: atom_id res chain seq x y z
N MET A 1 4.74 -7.63 4.98
CA MET A 1 6.05 -6.96 4.80
C MET A 1 6.86 -7.64 3.72
N THR A 2 7.19 -8.94 3.86
CA THR A 2 7.90 -9.74 2.84
C THR A 2 7.32 -9.53 1.43
N GLU A 3 6.00 -9.72 1.28
CA GLU A 3 5.30 -9.52 0.00
C GLU A 3 5.50 -8.12 -0.61
N VAL A 4 5.54 -7.06 0.21
CA VAL A 4 5.73 -5.68 -0.26
C VAL A 4 7.14 -5.50 -0.82
N LEU A 5 8.15 -5.99 -0.10
CA LEU A 5 9.54 -5.92 -0.52
C LEU A 5 9.78 -6.78 -1.78
N THR A 6 9.29 -8.01 -1.80
CA THR A 6 9.35 -8.89 -2.98
C THR A 6 8.70 -8.23 -4.19
N ARG A 7 7.51 -7.61 -4.03
CA ARG A 7 6.83 -6.90 -5.13
C ARG A 7 7.65 -5.71 -5.64
N ARG A 8 8.30 -4.97 -4.75
CA ARG A 8 9.21 -3.86 -5.12
C ARG A 8 10.39 -4.38 -5.93
N LEU A 9 11.09 -5.41 -5.46
CA LEU A 9 12.27 -5.95 -6.14
C LEU A 9 11.94 -6.63 -7.47
N LYS A 10 10.76 -7.27 -7.59
CA LYS A 10 10.26 -7.76 -8.89
C LYS A 10 10.10 -6.63 -9.90
N ARG A 11 9.54 -5.48 -9.48
CA ARG A 11 9.41 -4.31 -10.38
C ARG A 11 10.77 -3.78 -10.82
N TRP A 12 11.73 -3.73 -9.90
CA TRP A 12 13.12 -3.38 -10.23
C TRP A 12 13.71 -4.36 -11.26
N GLN A 13 13.60 -5.67 -11.03
CA GLN A 13 14.12 -6.69 -11.95
C GLN A 13 13.48 -6.57 -13.34
N SER A 14 12.16 -6.37 -13.40
CA SER A 14 11.45 -6.14 -14.67
C SER A 14 11.92 -4.87 -15.37
N ALA A 15 12.19 -3.78 -14.63
CA ALA A 15 12.75 -2.56 -15.21
C ALA A 15 14.12 -2.79 -15.85
N GLN A 16 15.02 -3.53 -15.17
CA GLN A 16 16.32 -3.90 -15.72
C GLN A 16 16.22 -4.78 -16.98
N GLU A 17 15.24 -5.69 -17.03
CA GLU A 17 14.99 -6.53 -18.19
C GLU A 17 14.46 -5.74 -19.39
N LEU A 18 13.58 -4.76 -19.14
CA LEU A 18 13.00 -3.89 -20.16
C LEU A 18 14.03 -2.92 -20.74
N GLU A 19 14.87 -2.33 -19.89
CA GLU A 19 15.98 -1.47 -20.31
C GLU A 19 16.93 -2.24 -21.24
N ARG A 20 17.25 -3.50 -20.89
CA ARG A 20 18.07 -4.40 -21.71
C ARG A 20 17.43 -4.78 -23.05
N LYS A 21 16.10 -4.75 -23.17
CA LYS A 21 15.36 -5.16 -24.38
C LYS A 21 15.00 -4.01 -25.33
N ALA A 22 15.55 -2.81 -25.10
CA ALA A 22 15.43 -1.62 -25.94
C ALA A 22 14.00 -1.02 -26.08
N GLY A 23 13.79 0.12 -25.41
CA GLY A 23 12.85 1.16 -25.90
C GLY A 23 11.45 1.23 -25.27
N GLN A 24 11.11 0.38 -24.29
CA GLN A 24 9.82 0.50 -23.59
C GLN A 24 9.89 1.52 -22.45
N LYS A 25 8.81 2.27 -22.25
CA LYS A 25 8.71 3.30 -21.21
C LYS A 25 8.79 2.66 -19.82
N ILE A 26 9.91 2.88 -19.13
CA ILE A 26 10.16 2.32 -17.80
C ILE A 26 9.38 3.13 -16.76
N ASP A 27 8.74 2.46 -15.80
CA ASP A 27 8.25 3.12 -14.59
C ASP A 27 9.45 3.40 -13.69
N GLU A 28 9.94 4.64 -13.73
CA GLU A 28 11.11 5.11 -12.99
C GLU A 28 10.95 4.95 -11.47
N SER A 29 9.72 4.90 -10.97
CA SER A 29 9.40 4.89 -9.53
C SER A 29 10.05 3.72 -8.76
N PHE A 30 10.33 2.61 -9.44
CA PHE A 30 10.98 1.43 -8.87
C PHE A 30 12.14 0.89 -9.72
N ALA A 31 12.61 1.66 -10.70
CA ALA A 31 13.72 1.27 -11.57
C ALA A 31 15.08 1.34 -10.85
N LEU A 32 15.18 2.14 -9.78
CA LEU A 32 16.41 2.30 -9.01
C LEU A 32 16.36 1.51 -7.69
N LEU A 33 17.48 0.87 -7.36
CA LEU A 33 17.69 0.30 -6.03
C LEU A 33 18.00 1.42 -5.04
N PRO A 34 17.44 1.37 -3.83
CA PRO A 34 17.84 2.27 -2.76
C PRO A 34 19.22 1.86 -2.21
N ASP A 35 19.96 2.82 -1.67
CA ASP A 35 21.20 2.55 -0.94
C ASP A 35 20.93 1.86 0.41
N LEU A 36 19.80 2.20 1.04
CA LEU A 36 19.38 1.70 2.35
C LEU A 36 17.89 1.35 2.38
N ILE A 37 17.59 0.19 2.94
CA ILE A 37 16.24 -0.25 3.27
C ILE A 37 16.10 -0.27 4.79
N ILE A 38 15.08 0.42 5.29
CA ILE A 38 14.74 0.47 6.71
C ILE A 38 13.45 -0.31 6.94
N MET A 39 13.51 -1.33 7.79
CA MET A 39 12.35 -2.15 8.17
C MET A 39 11.74 -1.61 9.47
N ASP A 40 10.44 -1.27 9.45
CA ASP A 40 9.68 -0.99 10.69
C ASP A 40 9.41 -2.30 11.44
N GLY A 41 10.37 -2.68 12.27
CA GLY A 41 10.38 -3.90 13.06
C GLY A 41 11.78 -4.35 13.43
N GLY A 42 11.90 -5.02 14.58
CA GLY A 42 13.17 -5.57 15.06
C GLY A 42 13.66 -6.80 14.28
N LYS A 43 14.51 -7.61 14.92
CA LYS A 43 15.23 -8.75 14.30
C LYS A 43 14.39 -9.68 13.42
N GLY A 44 13.14 -9.98 13.81
CA GLY A 44 12.27 -10.88 13.04
C GLY A 44 11.90 -10.33 11.65
N GLN A 45 11.59 -9.04 11.55
CA GLN A 45 11.29 -8.39 10.26
C GLN A 45 12.56 -8.20 9.43
N LEU A 46 13.67 -7.84 10.08
CA LEU A 46 14.98 -7.74 9.44
C LEU A 46 15.40 -9.07 8.80
N SER A 47 15.28 -10.19 9.52
CA SER A 47 15.62 -11.52 9.00
C SER A 47 14.83 -11.85 7.73
N ARG A 48 13.52 -11.55 7.72
CA ARG A 48 12.67 -11.74 6.53
C ARG A 48 13.11 -10.87 5.35
N ALA A 49 13.50 -9.62 5.61
CA ALA A 49 14.00 -8.73 4.57
C ALA A 49 15.34 -9.22 3.98
N VAL A 50 16.22 -9.74 4.84
CA VAL A 50 17.49 -10.36 4.44
C VAL A 50 17.24 -11.58 3.55
N SER A 51 16.29 -12.47 3.90
CA SER A 51 15.92 -13.61 3.06
C SER A 51 15.49 -13.16 1.67
N VAL A 52 14.63 -12.14 1.58
CA VAL A 52 14.18 -11.59 0.28
C VAL A 52 15.35 -10.99 -0.50
N LEU A 53 16.25 -10.23 0.13
CA LEU A 53 17.41 -9.69 -0.56
C LEU A 53 18.36 -10.79 -1.07
N LYS A 54 18.50 -11.90 -0.34
CA LYS A 54 19.27 -13.07 -0.78
C LYS A 54 18.63 -13.75 -1.98
N GLU A 55 17.29 -13.90 -2.02
CA GLU A 55 16.56 -14.45 -3.16
C GLU A 55 16.75 -13.66 -4.47
N PHE A 56 17.07 -12.36 -4.37
CA PHE A 56 17.29 -11.48 -5.53
C PHE A 56 18.78 -11.17 -5.77
N ASP A 57 19.71 -11.84 -5.07
CA ASP A 57 21.16 -11.58 -5.15
C ASP A 57 21.55 -10.11 -4.86
N LEU A 58 20.80 -9.46 -3.96
CA LEU A 58 21.00 -8.07 -3.54
C LEU A 58 21.52 -7.93 -2.12
N PHE A 59 21.62 -9.03 -1.36
CA PHE A 59 22.22 -9.01 -0.04
C PHE A 59 23.71 -8.66 -0.14
N GLY A 60 24.17 -7.68 0.65
CA GLY A 60 25.51 -7.11 0.54
C GLY A 60 25.67 -6.02 -0.51
N ARG A 61 24.70 -5.86 -1.43
CA ARG A 61 24.65 -4.75 -2.39
C ARG A 61 23.77 -3.60 -1.91
N VAL A 62 22.64 -3.93 -1.27
CA VAL A 62 21.72 -2.97 -0.66
C VAL A 62 21.81 -3.09 0.85
N ALA A 63 22.09 -1.99 1.55
CA ALA A 63 22.09 -2.00 3.01
C ALA A 63 20.67 -2.20 3.53
N VAL A 64 20.51 -2.98 4.59
CA VAL A 64 19.21 -3.20 5.23
C VAL A 64 19.35 -3.14 6.75
N VAL A 65 18.43 -2.46 7.41
CA VAL A 65 18.38 -2.33 8.88
C VAL A 65 16.97 -2.54 9.40
N GLY A 66 16.84 -3.04 10.62
CA GLY A 66 15.57 -3.10 11.34
C GLY A 66 15.49 -2.02 12.42
N LEU A 67 14.32 -1.41 12.61
CA LEU A 67 14.07 -0.44 13.68
C LEU A 67 13.06 -0.98 14.68
N ALA A 68 13.42 -1.02 15.96
CA ALA A 68 12.49 -1.40 17.02
C ALA A 68 11.83 -0.18 17.70
N LYS A 69 10.52 -0.31 17.97
CA LYS A 69 9.61 0.80 18.32
C LYS A 69 9.86 1.54 19.63
N ARG A 70 10.66 1.03 20.57
CA ARG A 70 10.77 1.65 21.91
C ARG A 70 11.77 2.81 21.99
N VAL A 71 12.91 2.72 21.30
CA VAL A 71 13.97 3.75 21.32
C VAL A 71 14.68 3.89 19.97
N GLU A 72 14.04 3.47 18.88
CA GLU A 72 14.64 3.34 17.53
C GLU A 72 15.96 2.57 17.53
N GLU A 73 16.00 1.44 18.24
CA GLU A 73 17.17 0.57 18.18
C GLU A 73 17.35 0.07 16.75
N VAL A 74 18.55 0.31 16.21
CA VAL A 74 18.93 -0.11 14.87
C VAL A 74 19.55 -1.50 14.94
N PHE A 75 18.91 -2.47 14.30
CA PHE A 75 19.44 -3.82 14.14
C PHE A 75 20.10 -3.96 12.79
N LEU A 76 21.33 -4.47 12.80
CA LEU A 76 22.06 -4.83 11.60
C LEU A 76 21.92 -6.33 11.32
N PRO A 77 21.92 -6.75 10.04
CA PRO A 77 22.03 -8.15 9.68
C PRO A 77 23.25 -8.77 10.32
N GLU A 78 23.13 -10.04 10.74
CA GLU A 78 24.26 -10.84 11.23
C GLU A 78 24.93 -10.29 12.50
N LYS A 79 24.35 -9.28 13.15
CA LYS A 79 24.77 -8.78 14.46
C LYS A 79 23.75 -9.10 15.54
N SER A 80 24.23 -9.59 16.68
CA SER A 80 23.41 -9.84 17.86
C SER A 80 22.94 -8.55 18.52
N ASP A 81 23.79 -7.53 18.53
CA ASP A 81 23.59 -6.33 19.31
C ASP A 81 22.97 -5.23 18.46
N SER A 82 22.06 -4.46 19.06
CA SER A 82 21.50 -3.26 18.45
C SER A 82 22.44 -2.07 18.62
N ILE A 83 22.28 -1.10 17.72
CA ILE A 83 22.88 0.21 17.82
C ILE A 83 21.84 1.16 18.41
N LEU A 84 22.20 1.80 19.52
CA LEU A 84 21.44 2.89 20.12
C LEU A 84 21.99 4.21 19.61
N LEU A 85 21.13 5.00 18.98
CA LEU A 85 21.49 6.36 18.60
C LEU A 85 21.38 7.30 19.81
N PRO A 86 22.27 8.31 19.93
CA PRO A 86 22.15 9.30 20.99
C PRO A 86 20.78 10.01 20.92
N ARG A 87 20.16 10.22 22.09
CA ARG A 87 18.78 10.75 22.22
C ARG A 87 18.55 12.10 21.53
N HIS A 88 19.61 12.88 21.32
CA HIS A 88 19.57 14.21 20.70
C HIS A 88 20.37 14.26 19.39
N SER A 89 20.62 13.12 18.77
CA SER A 89 21.33 13.08 17.49
C SER A 89 20.40 13.36 16.31
N GLU A 90 20.90 14.10 15.33
CA GLU A 90 20.20 14.32 14.05
C GLU A 90 19.87 13.00 13.32
N GLY A 91 20.74 11.98 13.49
CA GLY A 91 20.49 10.64 12.95
C GLY A 91 19.23 9.99 13.52
N LEU A 92 19.00 10.12 14.83
CA LEU A 92 17.80 9.62 15.47
C LEU A 92 16.55 10.35 14.94
N TYR A 93 16.61 11.67 14.86
CA TYR A 93 15.49 12.48 14.35
C TYR A 93 15.17 12.20 12.88
N LEU A 94 16.19 11.92 12.05
CA LEU A 94 15.98 11.52 10.66
C LEU A 94 15.26 10.17 10.57
N ILE A 95 15.73 9.17 11.33
CA ILE A 95 15.13 7.83 11.34
C ILE A 95 13.66 7.88 11.82
N GLN A 96 13.38 8.66 12.86
CA GLN A 96 12.01 8.85 13.35
C GLN A 96 11.11 9.44 12.27
N ARG A 97 11.55 10.48 11.55
CA ARG A 97 10.79 11.08 10.44
C ARG A 97 10.52 10.08 9.31
N ILE A 98 11.52 9.29 8.92
CA ILE A 98 11.34 8.25 7.88
C ILE A 98 10.28 7.24 8.32
N ARG A 99 10.34 6.78 9.57
CA ARG A 99 9.37 5.83 10.12
C ARG A 99 7.98 6.43 10.19
N ASP A 100 7.85 7.65 10.69
CA ASP A 100 6.56 8.32 10.83
C ASP A 100 5.90 8.53 9.46
N GLU A 101 6.69 8.85 8.44
CA GLU A 101 6.21 8.93 7.06
C GLU A 101 5.79 7.56 6.50
N ALA A 102 6.57 6.51 6.76
CA ALA A 102 6.20 5.15 6.38
C ALA A 102 4.91 4.67 7.07
N HIS A 103 4.77 4.93 8.38
CA HIS A 103 3.55 4.67 9.13
C HIS A 103 2.36 5.47 8.60
N ARG A 104 2.53 6.77 8.35
CA ARG A 104 1.48 7.64 7.78
C ARG A 104 1.00 7.10 6.44
N PHE A 105 1.92 6.74 5.55
CA PHE A 105 1.59 6.16 4.25
C PHE A 105 0.83 4.84 4.40
N ALA A 106 1.31 3.93 5.26
CA ALA A 106 0.66 2.65 5.52
C ALA A 106 -0.77 2.84 6.08
N ILE A 107 -0.96 3.72 7.06
CA ILE A 107 -2.27 4.02 7.65
C ILE A 107 -3.22 4.57 6.59
N THR A 108 -2.78 5.56 5.80
CA THR A 108 -3.61 6.16 4.75
C THR A 108 -4.01 5.14 3.69
N ALA A 109 -3.06 4.32 3.22
CA ALA A 109 -3.35 3.26 2.24
C ALA A 109 -4.32 2.21 2.81
N HIS A 110 -4.13 1.79 4.07
CA HIS A 110 -5.04 0.85 4.73
C HIS A 110 -6.43 1.45 4.97
N ARG A 111 -6.53 2.74 5.31
CA ARG A 111 -7.82 3.43 5.44
C ARG A 111 -8.55 3.48 4.10
N ALA A 112 -7.87 3.88 3.02
CA ALA A 112 -8.46 3.91 1.68
C ALA A 112 -8.93 2.51 1.23
N ARG A 113 -8.13 1.47 1.50
CA ARG A 113 -8.50 0.09 1.18
C ARG A 113 -9.69 -0.40 2.01
N ARG A 114 -9.66 -0.20 3.33
CA ARG A 114 -10.79 -0.57 4.22
C ARG A 114 -12.06 0.19 3.89
N SER A 115 -11.95 1.46 3.52
CA SER A 115 -13.05 2.23 2.99
C SER A 115 -13.64 1.53 1.78
N ARG A 116 -12.84 1.21 0.74
CA ARG A 116 -13.31 0.51 -0.46
C ARG A 116 -13.91 -0.88 -0.17
N GLU A 117 -13.31 -1.67 0.71
CA GLU A 117 -13.81 -3.01 1.08
C GLU A 117 -15.10 -2.94 1.91
N GLY A 118 -15.16 -2.05 2.91
CA GLY A 118 -16.38 -1.78 3.69
C GLY A 118 -17.52 -1.27 2.80
N MET A 119 -17.20 -0.38 1.86
CA MET A 119 -18.12 0.13 0.86
C MET A 119 -18.64 -0.99 -0.06
N ALA A 120 -17.77 -1.87 -0.56
CA ALA A 120 -18.20 -2.99 -1.40
C ALA A 120 -19.23 -3.91 -0.71
N SER A 121 -19.09 -4.14 0.60
CA SER A 121 -20.03 -4.95 1.40
C SER A 121 -21.35 -4.24 1.73
N GLN A 122 -21.37 -2.91 1.77
CA GLN A 122 -22.58 -2.12 2.01
C GLN A 122 -23.52 -2.18 0.80
N LEU A 123 -22.99 -2.01 -0.42
CA LEU A 123 -23.78 -2.14 -1.65
C LEU A 123 -24.33 -3.55 -1.88
N GLU A 124 -23.63 -4.59 -1.42
CA GLU A 124 -24.12 -5.99 -1.49
C GLU A 124 -25.35 -6.26 -0.63
N LYS A 125 -25.58 -5.46 0.41
CA LYS A 125 -26.76 -5.59 1.27
C LYS A 125 -28.02 -5.02 0.62
N ILE A 126 -27.87 -4.21 -0.42
CA ILE A 126 -29.00 -3.60 -1.14
C ILE A 126 -29.62 -4.65 -2.06
N PRO A 127 -30.89 -5.03 -1.86
CA PRO A 127 -31.58 -5.97 -2.73
C PRO A 127 -31.52 -5.53 -4.20
N GLY A 128 -31.14 -6.44 -5.09
CA GLY A 128 -31.03 -6.15 -6.52
C GLY A 128 -29.67 -5.60 -6.98
N ILE A 129 -28.71 -5.37 -6.07
CA ILE A 129 -27.31 -5.00 -6.41
C ILE A 129 -26.38 -6.21 -6.34
N GLY A 130 -26.16 -6.82 -7.50
CA GLY A 130 -25.12 -7.84 -7.69
C GLY A 130 -23.73 -7.23 -7.97
N ALA A 131 -22.72 -8.10 -8.14
CA ALA A 131 -21.33 -7.72 -8.39
C ALA A 131 -21.15 -6.81 -9.63
N VAL A 132 -21.94 -7.03 -10.69
CA VAL A 132 -21.86 -6.26 -11.95
C VAL A 132 -22.30 -4.81 -11.72
N LYS A 133 -23.50 -4.60 -11.18
CA LYS A 133 -24.06 -3.26 -10.92
C LYS A 133 -23.24 -2.48 -9.90
N ARG A 134 -22.73 -3.17 -8.88
CA ARG A 134 -21.80 -2.58 -7.90
C ARG A 134 -20.54 -2.04 -8.56
N LYS A 135 -19.92 -2.83 -9.45
CA LYS A 135 -18.72 -2.41 -10.16
C LYS A 135 -19.01 -1.22 -11.06
N ALA A 136 -20.18 -1.17 -11.70
CA ALA A 136 -20.62 -0.04 -12.50
C ALA A 136 -20.77 1.23 -11.64
N LEU A 137 -21.47 1.15 -10.50
CA LEU A 137 -21.64 2.26 -9.55
C LEU A 137 -20.30 2.77 -9.01
N LEU A 138 -19.42 1.86 -8.55
CA LEU A 138 -18.09 2.24 -8.05
C LEU A 138 -17.18 2.80 -9.15
N LYS A 139 -17.32 2.36 -10.40
CA LYS A 139 -16.57 2.91 -11.53
C LYS A 139 -17.05 4.33 -11.88
N HIS A 140 -18.34 4.60 -11.76
CA HIS A 140 -18.92 5.90 -12.08
C HIS A 140 -18.65 6.93 -10.97
N PHE A 141 -18.95 6.59 -9.71
CA PHE A 141 -18.90 7.52 -8.57
C PHE A 141 -17.61 7.43 -7.74
N GLY A 142 -16.78 6.40 -7.95
CA GLY A 142 -15.48 6.22 -7.30
C GLY A 142 -15.53 5.68 -5.86
N ASN A 143 -16.48 6.13 -5.03
CA ASN A 143 -16.66 5.67 -3.65
C ASN A 143 -18.14 5.67 -3.22
N ILE A 144 -18.48 5.06 -2.08
CA ILE A 144 -19.88 4.99 -1.61
C ILE A 144 -20.42 6.30 -1.08
N GLU A 145 -19.56 7.17 -0.55
CA GLU A 145 -20.01 8.46 0.00
C GLU A 145 -20.56 9.33 -1.13
N ALA A 146 -19.96 9.24 -2.32
CA ALA A 146 -20.48 9.85 -3.54
C ALA A 146 -21.78 9.18 -3.99
N ILE A 147 -21.90 7.84 -3.93
CA ILE A 147 -23.15 7.12 -4.27
C ILE A 147 -24.29 7.49 -3.31
N ALA A 148 -23.99 7.55 -2.01
CA ALA A 148 -24.96 7.89 -0.96
C ALA A 148 -25.46 9.34 -1.06
N LYS A 149 -24.66 10.23 -1.66
CA LYS A 149 -25.01 11.64 -1.91
C LYS A 149 -25.54 11.89 -3.32
N ALA A 150 -25.50 10.89 -4.20
CA ALA A 150 -25.89 11.05 -5.59
C ALA A 150 -27.40 11.28 -5.70
N GLU A 151 -27.78 12.19 -6.60
CA GLU A 151 -29.19 12.38 -6.89
C GLU A 151 -29.74 11.20 -7.72
N LYS A 152 -31.06 10.98 -7.65
CA LYS A 152 -31.72 9.88 -8.38
C LYS A 152 -31.38 9.92 -9.87
N ALA A 153 -31.34 11.12 -10.45
CA ALA A 153 -31.00 11.33 -11.86
C ALA A 153 -29.58 10.87 -12.20
N GLU A 154 -28.62 11.03 -11.29
CA GLU A 154 -27.23 10.61 -11.49
C GLU A 154 -27.10 9.09 -11.38
N LEU A 155 -27.83 8.46 -10.46
CA LEU A 155 -27.85 7.00 -10.33
C LEU A 155 -28.38 6.30 -11.59
N LEU A 156 -29.35 6.93 -12.28
CA LEU A 156 -29.91 6.43 -13.54
C LEU A 156 -28.94 6.49 -14.73
N LEU A 157 -27.86 7.26 -14.64
CA LEU A 157 -26.81 7.29 -15.67
C LEU A 157 -25.92 6.05 -15.65
N VAL A 158 -26.04 5.20 -14.62
CA VAL A 158 -25.23 3.99 -14.48
C VAL A 158 -25.92 2.80 -15.13
N ASP A 159 -25.21 2.16 -16.06
CA ASP A 159 -25.69 0.97 -16.77
C ASP A 159 -26.22 -0.12 -15.83
N GLY A 160 -27.48 -0.49 -16.02
CA GLY A 160 -28.16 -1.54 -15.25
C GLY A 160 -28.87 -1.07 -13.97
N ILE A 161 -28.89 0.24 -13.71
CA ILE A 161 -29.72 0.86 -12.66
C ILE A 161 -31.02 1.38 -13.30
N ASN A 162 -32.16 0.92 -12.78
CA ASN A 162 -33.49 1.41 -13.17
C ASN A 162 -34.09 2.27 -12.05
N GLU A 163 -35.22 2.93 -12.29
CA GLU A 163 -35.82 3.84 -11.32
C GLU A 163 -36.08 3.20 -9.95
N SER A 164 -36.67 2.01 -9.94
CA SER A 164 -36.93 1.27 -8.70
C SER A 164 -35.66 0.96 -7.90
N LEU A 165 -34.57 0.61 -8.59
CA LEU A 165 -33.29 0.34 -7.93
C LEU A 165 -32.60 1.63 -7.47
N ALA A 166 -32.74 2.74 -8.20
CA ALA A 166 -32.24 4.03 -7.78
C ALA A 166 -32.94 4.52 -6.51
N ASP A 167 -34.25 4.34 -6.40
CA ASP A 167 -35.02 4.62 -5.19
C ASP A 167 -34.55 3.74 -4.02
N THR A 168 -34.42 2.43 -4.26
CA THR A 168 -33.92 1.48 -3.24
C THR A 168 -32.52 1.85 -2.73
N ILE A 169 -31.65 2.35 -3.61
CA ILE A 169 -30.31 2.82 -3.23
C ILE A 169 -30.40 4.05 -2.33
N ARG A 170 -31.24 5.04 -2.69
CA ARG A 170 -31.45 6.23 -1.88
C ARG A 170 -32.04 5.89 -0.52
N ASP A 171 -33.11 5.10 -0.49
CA ASP A 171 -33.77 4.68 0.74
C ASP A 171 -32.83 3.95 1.70
N TYR A 172 -31.86 3.19 1.17
CA TYR A 172 -30.85 2.51 1.98
C TYR A 172 -29.87 3.49 2.66
N PHE A 173 -29.52 4.61 2.02
CA PHE A 173 -28.55 5.58 2.52
C PHE A 173 -29.18 6.78 3.27
N GLY A 174 -30.48 6.97 3.14
CA GLY A 174 -31.26 8.07 3.75
C GLY A 174 -31.31 9.32 2.90
#